data_AF-X1GI90-F1
#
_entry.id   AF-X1GI90-F1
#
_cell.length_a   1.000
_cell.length_b   1.000
_cell.length_c   1.000
_cell.angle_alpha   90.00
_cell.angle_beta   90.00
_cell.angle_gamma   90.00
#
_symmetry.space_group_name_H-M   'P 1'
#
loop_
_entity.id
_entity.type
_entity.pdbx_description
1 polymer ?
#
loop_
_entity_poly.entity_id
_entity_poly.type
_entity_poly.pdbx_seq_one_letter_code
_entity_poly.pdbx_strand_id
1 'polypeptide(L)'
;MDVNYKEDFGVYIQPINQGTSYHIEFDLYYEPESNNVVKTIKENILEIRNNLLDNGAFFSRPYGIWAEDVFSHHSAETINALKKVKKIFDPNNVLNPGVLCFDD
;
A
#
# COMPACT_ATOMS: atom_id res chain seq x y z
N MET A 1 -7.72 -11.95 22.84
CA MET A 1 -6.40 -11.41 23.17
C MET A 1 -6.57 -9.91 23.22
N ASP A 2 -6.47 -9.33 24.41
CA ASP A 2 -6.58 -7.89 24.59
C ASP A 2 -5.31 -7.24 24.03
N VAL A 3 -5.45 -6.52 22.92
CA VAL A 3 -4.35 -5.82 22.25
C VAL A 3 -4.04 -4.56 23.06
N ASN A 4 -2.81 -4.42 23.54
CA ASN A 4 -2.38 -3.25 24.29
C ASN A 4 -1.72 -2.26 23.33
N TYR A 5 -2.54 -1.37 22.77
CA TYR A 5 -2.17 -0.42 21.70
C TYR A 5 -0.93 0.47 21.97
N LYS A 6 -0.39 0.51 23.20
CA LYS A 6 0.82 1.30 23.53
C LYS A 6 2.14 0.55 23.33
N GLU A 7 2.13 -0.77 23.30
CA GLU A 7 3.37 -1.58 23.18
C GLU A 7 3.44 -2.40 21.88
N ASP A 8 2.31 -2.59 21.20
CA ASP A 8 2.20 -3.57 20.10
C ASP A 8 2.50 -2.99 18.70
N PHE A 9 2.50 -1.66 18.51
CA PHE A 9 2.85 -1.04 17.22
C PHE A 9 3.35 0.40 17.34
N GLY A 10 4.21 0.81 16.41
CA GLY A 10 4.66 2.18 16.24
C GLY A 10 3.67 3.01 15.42
N VAL A 11 3.58 4.30 15.71
CA VAL A 11 2.77 5.25 14.93
C VAL A 11 3.64 6.43 14.55
N TYR A 12 3.70 6.72 13.26
CA TYR A 12 4.36 7.89 12.72
C TYR A 12 3.34 8.79 12.02
N ILE A 13 3.36 10.08 12.36
CA ILE A 13 2.52 11.10 11.75
C ILE A 13 3.39 12.27 11.33
N GLN A 14 3.41 12.54 10.03
CA GLN A 14 4.14 13.67 9.45
C GLN A 14 3.15 14.61 8.75
N PRO A 15 3.00 15.86 9.22
CA PRO A 15 2.32 16.88 8.46
C PRO A 15 3.02 17.11 7.12
N ILE A 16 2.25 17.10 6.03
CA ILE A 16 2.71 17.39 4.67
C ILE A 16 1.81 18.48 4.07
N ASN A 17 2.20 19.00 2.90
CA ASN A 17 1.41 20.00 2.17
C ASN A 17 0.93 21.17 3.04
N GLN A 18 1.86 21.81 3.76
CA GLN A 18 1.58 22.93 4.67
C GLN A 18 0.55 22.61 5.77
N GLY A 19 0.49 21.34 6.21
CA GLY A 19 -0.41 20.89 7.27
C GLY A 19 -1.84 20.59 6.81
N THR A 20 -2.12 20.60 5.51
CA THR A 20 -3.43 20.22 4.95
C THR A 20 -3.57 18.72 4.71
N SER A 21 -2.49 17.96 4.88
CA SER A 21 -2.47 16.51 4.72
C SER A 21 -1.44 15.91 5.66
N TYR A 22 -1.56 14.62 5.92
CA TYR A 22 -0.68 13.89 6.83
C TYR A 22 -0.24 12.59 6.18
N HIS A 23 1.06 12.31 6.22
CA HIS A 23 1.56 10.96 6.01
C HIS A 23 1.47 10.22 7.35
N ILE A 24 0.75 9.10 7.36
CA ILE A 24 0.52 8.29 8.55
C ILE A 24 1.06 6.88 8.24
N GLU A 25 1.90 6.37 9.12
CA GLU A 25 2.49 5.04 9.03
C GLU A 25 2.31 4.30 10.36
N PHE A 26 2.03 3.00 10.27
CA PHE A 26 1.85 2.11 11.40
C PHE A 26 2.87 0.98 11.31
N ASP A 27 3.72 0.85 12.33
CA ASP A 27 4.77 -0.17 12.41
C ASP A 27 4.28 -1.33 13.27
N LEU A 28 3.89 -2.44 12.65
CA LEU A 28 3.43 -3.63 13.37
C LEU A 28 4.63 -4.50 13.74
N TYR A 29 4.90 -4.64 15.04
CA TYR A 29 6.02 -5.43 15.53
C TYR A 29 5.63 -6.90 15.66
N TYR A 30 6.50 -7.80 15.21
CA TYR A 30 6.30 -9.24 15.34
C TYR A 30 7.60 -10.03 15.34
N GLU A 31 7.55 -11.23 15.91
CA GLU A 31 8.64 -12.20 15.87
C GLU A 31 8.62 -12.94 14.51
N PRO A 32 9.59 -12.72 13.61
CA PRO A 32 9.59 -13.33 12.27
C PRO A 32 9.69 -14.86 12.28
N GLU A 33 10.24 -15.47 13.32
CA GLU A 33 10.36 -16.92 13.42
C GLU A 33 9.02 -17.62 13.76
N SER A 34 8.01 -16.87 14.20
CA SER A 34 6.70 -17.40 14.56
C SER A 34 5.74 -17.42 13.36
N ASN A 35 5.80 -18.51 12.58
CA ASN A 35 4.99 -18.66 11.36
C ASN A 35 3.49 -18.38 11.54
N ASN A 36 2.91 -18.76 12.69
CA ASN A 36 1.50 -18.50 12.98
C ASN A 36 1.22 -17.00 13.20
N VAL A 37 2.09 -16.30 13.92
CA VAL A 37 1.95 -14.85 14.17
C VAL A 37 2.13 -14.07 12.87
N VAL A 38 3.13 -14.44 12.06
CA VAL A 38 3.37 -13.83 10.73
C VAL A 38 2.14 -13.97 9.84
N LYS A 39 1.52 -15.16 9.81
CA LYS A 39 0.31 -15.39 9.01
C LYS A 39 -0.85 -14.53 9.48
N THR A 40 -1.14 -14.52 10.78
CA THR A 40 -2.23 -13.71 11.37
C THR A 40 -2.06 -12.22 11.09
N ILE A 41 -0.84 -11.70 11.23
CA ILE A 41 -0.56 -10.28 10.96
C ILE A 41 -0.77 -9.95 9.48
N LYS A 42 -0.33 -10.81 8.57
CA LYS A 42 -0.57 -10.61 7.13
C LYS A 42 -2.06 -10.59 6.79
N GLU A 43 -2.85 -11.50 7.35
CA GLU A 43 -4.30 -11.55 7.15
C GLU A 43 -4.98 -10.29 7.68
N ASN A 44 -4.64 -9.86 8.90
CA ASN A 44 -5.18 -8.64 9.50
C ASN A 44 -4.80 -7.38 8.70
N ILE A 45 -3.56 -7.27 8.20
CA ILE A 45 -3.12 -6.13 7.38
C ILE A 45 -3.94 -6.05 6.08
N LEU A 46 -4.21 -7.19 5.44
CA LEU A 46 -5.02 -7.21 4.21
C LEU A 46 -6.46 -6.73 4.47
N GLU A 47 -7.07 -7.16 5.57
CA GLU A 47 -8.40 -6.73 5.97
C GLU A 47 -8.46 -5.22 6.29
N ILE A 48 -7.52 -4.73 7.13
CA ILE A 48 -7.43 -3.31 7.48
C ILE A 48 -7.24 -2.46 6.22
N ARG A 49 -6.35 -2.89 5.32
CA ARG A 49 -6.10 -2.20 4.06
C ARG A 49 -7.36 -2.09 3.21
N ASN A 50 -8.10 -3.18 3.01
CA ASN A 50 -9.33 -3.16 2.21
C ASN A 50 -10.35 -2.20 2.81
N ASN A 51 -10.55 -2.26 4.13
CA ASN A 51 -11.42 -1.30 4.83
C ASN A 51 -10.97 0.15 4.64
N LEU A 52 -9.66 0.43 4.68
CA LEU A 52 -9.14 1.78 4.44
C LEU A 52 -9.39 2.24 3.00
N LEU A 53 -9.15 1.38 2.00
CA LEU A 53 -9.44 1.66 0.59
C LEU A 53 -10.93 1.96 0.37
N ASP A 54 -11.81 1.13 0.92
CA ASP A 54 -13.26 1.31 0.82
C ASP A 54 -13.75 2.62 1.45
N ASN A 55 -13.01 3.14 2.43
CA ASN A 55 -13.28 4.43 3.08
C ASN A 55 -12.55 5.61 2.42
N GLY A 56 -11.93 5.42 1.26
CA GLY A 56 -11.29 6.47 0.48
C GLY A 56 -9.89 6.87 0.97
N ALA A 57 -9.21 6.00 1.72
CA ALA A 57 -7.85 6.26 2.14
C ALA A 57 -6.89 6.28 0.94
N PHE A 58 -5.94 7.22 0.98
CA PHE A 58 -4.91 7.34 -0.05
C PHE A 58 -3.61 6.64 0.36
N PHE A 59 -3.19 5.65 -0.42
CA PHE A 59 -1.93 4.95 -0.22
C PHE A 59 -0.81 5.58 -1.06
N SER A 60 0.02 6.41 -0.42
CA SER A 60 1.13 7.12 -1.08
C SER A 60 2.26 6.22 -1.58
N ARG A 61 2.34 4.97 -1.11
CA ARG A 61 3.41 3.99 -1.43
C ARG A 61 2.82 2.60 -1.72
N PRO A 62 2.08 2.42 -2.83
CA PRO A 62 1.43 1.15 -3.14
C PRO A 62 2.43 0.16 -3.75
N TYR A 63 3.20 -0.52 -2.90
CA TYR A 63 4.20 -1.50 -3.32
C TYR A 63 3.79 -2.95 -3.03
N GLY A 64 4.41 -3.89 -3.77
CA GLY A 64 4.22 -5.31 -3.57
C GLY A 64 2.76 -5.74 -3.68
N ILE A 65 2.30 -6.54 -2.72
CA ILE A 65 0.95 -7.11 -2.66
C ILE A 65 -0.17 -6.06 -2.53
N TRP A 66 0.16 -4.78 -2.33
CA TRP A 66 -0.84 -3.70 -2.22
C TRP A 66 -1.10 -2.99 -3.55
N ALA A 67 -0.19 -3.11 -4.51
CA ALA A 67 -0.23 -2.33 -5.73
C ALA A 67 -1.53 -2.60 -6.51
N GLU A 68 -1.83 -3.86 -6.79
CA GLU A 68 -3.01 -4.27 -7.54
C GLU A 68 -4.31 -3.74 -6.93
N ASP A 69 -4.48 -3.91 -5.61
CA ASP A 69 -5.67 -3.46 -4.90
C ASP A 69 -5.80 -1.93 -4.89
N VAL A 70 -4.70 -1.19 -4.72
CA VAL A 70 -4.75 0.28 -4.76
C VAL A 70 -5.10 0.77 -6.16
N PHE A 71 -4.48 0.19 -7.20
CA PHE A 71 -4.72 0.60 -8.59
C PHE A 71 -6.09 0.16 -9.12
N SER A 72 -6.68 -0.92 -8.61
CA SER A 72 -8.05 -1.32 -8.97
C SER A 72 -9.11 -0.35 -8.46
N HIS A 73 -8.81 0.44 -7.42
CA HIS A 73 -9.68 1.50 -6.89
C HIS A 73 -9.55 2.83 -7.66
N HIS A 74 -8.63 2.91 -8.62
CA HIS A 74 -8.50 4.07 -9.51
C HIS A 74 -9.31 3.90 -10.79
N SER A 75 -9.64 5.03 -11.43
CA SER A 75 -10.40 5.02 -12.67
C SER A 75 -9.61 4.41 -13.83
N ALA A 76 -10.29 3.76 -14.77
CA ALA A 76 -9.67 3.16 -15.94
C ALA A 76 -8.88 4.21 -16.76
N GLU A 77 -9.35 5.45 -16.82
CA GLU A 77 -8.67 6.56 -17.49
C GLU A 77 -7.32 6.86 -16.85
N THR A 78 -7.26 6.84 -15.51
CA THR A 78 -6.02 7.05 -14.75
C THR A 78 -5.01 5.96 -15.06
N ILE A 79 -5.44 4.69 -14.99
CA ILE A 79 -4.59 3.53 -15.29
C ILE A 79 -4.10 3.57 -16.74
N ASN A 80 -4.98 3.86 -17.70
CA ASN A 80 -4.63 3.97 -19.11
C ASN A 80 -3.64 5.10 -19.38
N ALA A 81 -3.78 6.24 -18.71
CA ALA A 81 -2.84 7.35 -18.82
C ALA A 81 -1.44 6.94 -18.31
N LEU A 82 -1.37 6.28 -17.15
CA LEU A 82 -0.12 5.77 -16.59
C LEU A 82 0.55 4.75 -17.52
N LYS A 83 -0.20 3.76 -18.01
CA LYS A 83 0.28 2.75 -18.98
C LYS A 83 0.76 3.40 -20.29
N LYS A 84 0.10 4.46 -20.76
CA LYS A 84 0.53 5.21 -21.94
C LYS A 84 1.86 5.93 -21.71
N VAL A 85 2.03 6.59 -20.58
CA VAL A 85 3.31 7.22 -20.21
C VAL A 85 4.43 6.18 -20.14
N LYS A 86 4.18 5.05 -19.48
CA LYS A 86 5.10 3.91 -19.41
C LYS A 86 5.55 3.44 -20.80
N LYS A 87 4.63 3.27 -21.74
CA LYS A 87 4.96 2.86 -23.13
C LYS A 87 5.78 3.89 -23.91
N ILE A 88 5.63 5.18 -23.62
CA ILE A 88 6.42 6.25 -24.27
C ILE A 88 7.88 6.18 -23.81
N PHE A 89 8.11 6.03 -22.51
CA PHE A 89 9.46 6.08 -21.93
C PHE A 89 10.16 4.72 -21.85
N ASP A 90 9.40 3.63 -21.83
CA ASP A 90 9.92 2.27 -21.79
C ASP A 90 9.17 1.35 -22.76
N PRO A 91 9.36 1.54 -24.08
CA PRO A 91 8.66 0.78 -25.11
C PRO A 91 8.99 -0.72 -25.10
N ASN A 92 10.13 -1.11 -24.51
CA ASN A 92 10.59 -2.50 -24.44
C ASN A 92 10.34 -3.15 -23.07
N ASN A 93 9.65 -2.43 -22.16
CA ASN A 93 9.32 -2.88 -20.81
C ASN A 93 10.52 -3.40 -19.97
N VAL A 94 11.67 -2.72 -20.06
CA VAL A 94 12.89 -3.12 -19.32
C VAL A 94 13.00 -2.48 -17.93
N LEU A 95 12.31 -1.37 -17.69
CA LEU A 95 12.35 -0.62 -16.45
C LEU A 95 11.33 -1.16 -15.44
N ASN A 96 11.78 -2.12 -14.63
CA ASN A 96 11.04 -2.69 -13.50
C ASN A 96 9.63 -3.22 -13.89
N PRO A 97 9.54 -4.25 -14.75
CA PRO A 97 8.26 -4.79 -15.21
C PRO A 97 7.45 -5.43 -14.06
N GLY A 98 6.12 -5.36 -14.14
CA GLY A 98 5.21 -6.03 -13.19
C GLY A 98 5.00 -5.31 -11.87
N VAL A 99 5.43 -4.05 -11.74
CA VAL A 99 5.18 -3.22 -10.56
C VAL A 99 4.05 -2.23 -10.78
N LEU A 100 3.43 -1.75 -9.70
CA LEU A 100 2.34 -0.78 -9.74
C LEU A 100 1.16 -1.31 -10.59
N CYS A 101 0.80 -0.62 -11.66
CA CYS A 101 -0.22 -1.01 -12.64
C CYS A 101 0.41 -1.33 -14.01
N PHE A 102 1.67 -1.77 -14.05
CA PHE A 102 2.42 -2.07 -15.28
C PHE A 102 2.58 -3.58 -15.49
N ASP A 103 1.44 -4.25 -15.63
CA ASP A 103 1.23 -5.68 -15.82
C ASP A 103 1.25 -6.13 -17.30
N ASP A 104 1.35 -5.18 -18.23
CA ASP A 104 1.38 -5.41 -19.68
C ASP A 104 2.81 -5.41 -20.27
#